data_AF-A0AAP3A8H3-F1
#
_entry.id   AF-A0AAP3A8H3-F1
#
_cell.length_a   1.000
_cell.length_b   1.000
_cell.length_c   1.000
_cell.angle_alpha   90.00
_cell.angle_beta   90.00
_cell.angle_gamma   90.00
#
_symmetry.space_group_name_H-M   'P 1'
#
loop_
_entity.id
_entity.type
_entity.pdbx_description
1 polymer ?
#
loop_
_entity_poly.entity_id
_entity_poly.type
_entity_poly.pdbx_seq_one_letter_code
_entity_poly.pdbx_strand_id
1 'polypeptide(L)' 'MANFNPGPRTAIAAVRDSKNDIETWKKNGIRREEIVTVLNERYGLNISLVAFDKALYRLRKSTDEPSLAGVDSV' A
#
# COMPACT_ATOMS: atom_id res chain seq x y z
N MET A 1 -26.95 9.38 -3.68
CA MET A 1 -26.06 8.79 -4.70
C MET A 1 -25.00 8.00 -3.96
N ALA A 2 -24.94 6.67 -4.15
CA ALA A 2 -23.88 5.88 -3.55
C ALA A 2 -22.57 6.24 -4.25
N ASN A 3 -21.61 6.83 -3.52
CA ASN A 3 -20.24 6.95 -3.99
C ASN A 3 -19.69 5.53 -4.09
N PHE A 4 -19.81 4.93 -5.28
CA PHE A 4 -19.25 3.63 -5.57
C PHE A 4 -17.73 3.79 -5.62
N ASN A 5 -17.07 3.71 -4.48
CA ASN A 5 -15.63 3.58 -4.42
C ASN A 5 -15.32 2.11 -4.75
N PRO A 6 -14.77 1.80 -5.94
CA PRO A 6 -14.64 0.42 -6.42
C PRO A 6 -13.54 -0.38 -5.68
N GLY A 7 -13.14 0.07 -4.49
CA GLY A 7 -11.99 -0.44 -3.76
C GLY A 7 -10.67 -0.19 -4.49
N PRO A 8 -9.55 -0.52 -3.86
CA PRO A 8 -8.24 -0.47 -4.50
C PRO A 8 -8.17 -1.46 -5.66
N ARG A 9 -7.77 -0.97 -6.85
CA ARG A 9 -7.56 -1.79 -8.06
C ARG A 9 -6.10 -2.12 -8.34
N THR A 10 -5.19 -1.66 -7.50
CA THR A 10 -3.74 -1.83 -7.68
C THR A 10 -3.08 -2.21 -6.36
N ALA A 11 -1.90 -2.85 -6.43
CA ALA A 11 -1.12 -3.20 -5.24
C ALA A 11 -0.77 -1.97 -4.38
N ILE A 12 -0.44 -0.83 -4.99
CA ILE A 12 -0.17 0.42 -4.25
C ILE A 12 -1.40 0.91 -3.50
N ALA A 13 -2.57 0.89 -4.16
CA ALA A 13 -3.79 1.33 -3.53
C ALA A 13 -4.17 0.40 -2.36
N ALA A 14 -4.05 -0.91 -2.54
CA ALA A 14 -4.33 -1.89 -1.49
C ALA A 14 -3.38 -1.75 -0.28
N VAL A 15 -2.07 -1.58 -0.55
CA VAL A 15 -1.06 -1.37 0.49
C VAL A 15 -1.25 -0.05 1.23
N ARG A 16 -1.65 1.02 0.50
CA ARG A 16 -1.95 2.32 1.11
C ARG A 16 -3.19 2.25 2.00
N ASP A 17 -4.26 1.65 1.49
CA ASP A 17 -5.54 1.51 2.20
C ASP A 17 -5.40 0.65 3.46
N SER A 18 -4.58 -0.40 3.41
CA SER A 18 -4.29 -1.31 4.53
C SER A 18 -2.99 -0.97 5.29
N LYS A 19 -2.45 0.25 5.20
CA LYS A 19 -1.11 0.57 5.76
C LYS A 19 -0.99 0.22 7.25
N ASN A 20 -1.96 0.65 8.07
CA ASN A 20 -1.94 0.44 9.51
C ASN A 20 -2.06 -1.04 9.90
N ASP A 21 -2.91 -1.78 9.17
CA ASP A 21 -3.07 -3.23 9.34
C ASP A 21 -1.76 -3.94 9.02
N ILE A 22 -1.14 -3.61 7.88
CA ILE A 22 0.14 -4.20 7.45
C ILE A 22 1.23 -3.93 8.48
N GLU A 23 1.32 -2.72 9.03
CA GLU A 23 2.30 -2.41 10.08
C GLU A 23 2.05 -3.23 11.36
N THR A 24 0.79 -3.42 11.74
CA THR A 24 0.39 -4.23 12.89
C THR A 24 0.73 -5.71 12.67
N TRP A 25 0.38 -6.27 11.52
CA TRP A 25 0.69 -7.66 11.17
C TRP A 25 2.20 -7.92 11.14
N LYS A 26 2.98 -6.97 10.62
CA LYS A 26 4.45 -7.08 10.63
C LYS A 26 5.03 -7.05 12.03
N LYS A 27 4.50 -6.21 12.94
CA LYS A 27 4.89 -6.21 14.37
C LYS A 27 4.57 -7.53 15.05
N ASN A 28 3.48 -8.18 14.66
CA ASN A 28 3.05 -9.48 15.17
C ASN A 28 3.75 -10.67 14.50
N GLY A 29 4.72 -10.44 13.62
CA GLY A 29 5.48 -11.51 12.96
C GLY A 29 4.72 -12.24 11.85
N ILE A 30 3.58 -11.70 11.38
CA ILE A 30 2.86 -12.28 10.25
C ILE A 30 3.73 -12.22 9.00
N ARG A 31 3.80 -13.34 8.29
CA ARG A 31 4.63 -13.49 7.10
C ARG A 31 4.10 -12.66 5.93
N ARG A 32 4.99 -12.26 5.02
CA ARG A 32 4.62 -11.39 3.89
C ARG A 32 3.62 -12.08 2.96
N GLU A 33 3.80 -13.38 2.75
CA GLU A 33 2.94 -14.24 1.93
C GLU A 33 1.50 -14.19 2.44
N GLU A 34 1.34 -14.28 3.76
CA GLU A 34 0.04 -14.29 4.42
C GLU A 34 -0.64 -12.92 4.33
N ILE A 35 0.12 -11.84 4.52
CA ILE A 35 -0.39 -10.47 4.30
C ILE A 35 -0.87 -10.30 2.86
N VAL A 36 -0.12 -10.77 1.87
CA VAL A 36 -0.50 -10.67 0.45
C VAL A 36 -1.76 -11.48 0.17
N THR A 37 -1.89 -12.69 0.72
CA THR A 37 -3.12 -13.49 0.60
C THR A 37 -4.33 -12.74 1.16
N VAL A 38 -4.22 -12.19 2.38
CA VAL A 38 -5.31 -11.42 3.00
C VAL A 38 -5.70 -10.21 2.16
N LEU A 39 -4.74 -9.49 1.59
CA LEU A 39 -5.03 -8.34 0.72
C LEU A 39 -5.71 -8.76 -0.60
N ASN A 40 -5.28 -9.89 -1.18
CA ASN A 40 -5.89 -10.43 -2.39
C ASN A 40 -7.35 -10.86 -2.16
N GLU A 41 -7.62 -11.53 -1.05
CA GLU A 41 -8.97 -11.94 -0.65
C GLU A 41 -9.85 -10.72 -0.33
N ARG A 42 -9.34 -9.78 0.48
CA ARG A 42 -10.07 -8.57 0.90
C ARG A 42 -10.50 -7.70 -0.27
N TYR A 43 -9.63 -7.55 -1.27
CA TYR A 43 -9.84 -6.61 -2.38
C TYR A 43 -10.17 -7.29 -3.72
N GLY A 44 -10.26 -8.62 -3.76
CA GLY A 44 -10.46 -9.36 -5.01
C GLY A 44 -9.34 -9.14 -6.02
N LEU A 45 -8.10 -9.02 -5.54
CA LEU A 45 -6.92 -8.75 -6.36
C LEU A 45 -6.04 -10.00 -6.51
N ASN A 46 -5.10 -9.94 -7.46
CA ASN A 46 -4.03 -10.91 -7.60
C ASN A 46 -2.67 -10.20 -7.57
N ILE A 47 -2.30 -9.74 -6.38
CA ILE A 47 -1.02 -9.09 -6.08
C ILE A 47 0.03 -10.18 -5.84
N SER A 48 1.17 -10.08 -6.53
CA SER A 48 2.35 -10.89 -6.23
C SER A 48 3.18 -10.30 -5.08
N LEU A 49 3.97 -11.12 -4.40
CA LEU A 49 4.91 -10.68 -3.35
C LEU A 49 5.81 -9.53 -3.84
N VAL A 50 6.33 -9.62 -5.06
CA VAL A 50 7.18 -8.58 -5.66
C VAL A 50 6.41 -7.27 -5.85
N ALA A 51 5.15 -7.34 -6.27
CA ALA A 51 4.31 -6.15 -6.43
C ALA A 51 3.98 -5.51 -5.08
N PHE A 52 3.75 -6.33 -4.06
CA PHE A 52 3.56 -5.88 -2.67
C PHE A 52 4.80 -5.18 -2.11
N ASP A 53 5.99 -5.76 -2.26
CA ASP A 53 7.24 -5.15 -1.80
C ASP A 53 7.54 -3.83 -2.52
N LYS A 54 7.32 -3.78 -3.84
CA LYS A 54 7.43 -2.53 -4.62
C LYS A 54 6.44 -1.48 -4.16
N ALA A 55 5.21 -1.88 -3.83
CA ALA A 55 4.19 -0.96 -3.31
C ALA A 55 4.58 -0.41 -1.94
N LEU A 56 5.08 -1.25 -1.03
CA LEU A 56 5.60 -0.81 0.27
C LEU A 56 6.78 0.14 0.13
N TYR A 57 7.74 -0.16 -0.76
CA TYR A 57 8.88 0.71 -1.02
C TYR A 57 8.45 2.08 -1.54
N ARG A 58 7.55 2.11 -2.54
CA ARG A 58 7.02 3.35 -3.11
C ARG A 58 6.25 4.17 -2.07
N LEU A 59 5.46 3.52 -1.23
CA LEU A 59 4.70 4.20 -0.18
C LEU A 59 5.61 4.83 0.88
N ARG A 60 6.71 4.15 1.24
CA ARG A 60 7.75 4.72 2.12
C ARG A 60 8.41 5.92 1.48
N LYS A 61 8.91 5.78 0.24
CA LYS A 61 9.56 6.88 -0.48
C LYS A 61 8.64 8.10 -0.66
N SER A 62 7.36 7.89 -0.96
CA SER A 62 6.39 9.00 -1.06
C SER A 62 6.03 9.65 0.28
N THR A 63 6.34 9.00 1.40
CA THR A 63 6.15 9.56 2.75
C THR A 63 7.41 10.26 3.24
N ASP A 64 8.60 9.77 2.84
CA ASP A 64 9.90 10.30 3.24
C ASP A 64 10.40 11.50 2.40
N GLU A 65 9.87 11.73 1.20
CA GLU A 65 10.07 13.01 0.50
C GLU A 65 8.97 14.01 0.93
N PRO A 66 9.23 14.95 1.85
CA PRO A 66 8.55 16.23 1.77
C PRO A 66 8.95 16.82 0.42
N SER A 67 7.96 17.18 -0.40
CA SER A 67 8.17 17.84 -1.69
C SER A 67 9.35 18.83 -1.64
N LEU A 68 10.45 18.50 -2.32
CA LEU A 68 11.44 19.49 -2.79
C LEU A 68 10.86 20.34 -3.94
N ALA A 69 9.54 20.43 -4.06
CA ALA A 69 8.84 21.33 -4.99
C ALA A 69 8.70 22.73 -4.36
N GLY A 70 9.81 23.29 -3.92
CA GLY A 70 9.87 24.59 -3.26
C GLY A 70 11.24 25.26 -3.36
N VAL A 71 12.04 24.94 -4.37
CA VAL A 71 13.31 25.63 -4.67
C VAL A 71 13.40 26.03 -6.13
N ASP A 72 12.40 26.78 -6.59
CA ASP A 72 12.55 27.66 -7.75
C ASP A 72 11.51 28.77 -7.62
N SER A 73 11.86 29.83 -6.87
CA SER A 73 11.40 31.22 -7.07
C SER A 73 11.90 32.11 -5.93
N VAL A 74 13.11 32.66 -6.07
CA VAL A 74 13.39 34.12 -6.10
C VAL A 74 14.86 34.36 -6.41
#